data_AF-A0A3D3PEN6-F1
#
_entry.id   AF-A0A3D3PEN6-F1
#
_cell.length_a   1.000
_cell.length_b   1.000
_cell.length_c   1.000
_cell.angle_alpha   90.00
_cell.angle_beta   90.00
_cell.angle_gamma   90.00
#
_symmetry.space_group_name_H-M   'P 1'
#
loop_
_entity.id
_entity.type
_entity.pdbx_description
1 polymer ?
#
loop_
_entity_poly.entity_id
_entity_poly.type
_entity_poly.pdbx_seq_one_letter_code
_entity_poly.pdbx_strand_id
1 'polypeptide(L)'
;MLFLYNIGIRIYSLLLWLISPFNPKAKLWIKGRKKLLDNIAGRIDNSKKNVWFHFPSLGEFEQGRPVLEKIKQEYPDKSIIITFYSPS
;
A
#
# COMPACT_ATOMS: atom_id res chain seq x y z
N MET A 1 -0.74 19.83 18.05
CA MET A 1 -0.02 18.60 17.63
C MET A 1 -0.21 18.27 16.15
N LEU A 2 -1.45 18.16 15.64
CA LEU A 2 -1.69 17.88 14.21
C LEU A 2 -1.13 18.94 13.25
N PHE A 3 -1.14 20.22 13.64
CA PHE A 3 -0.58 21.31 12.85
C PHE A 3 0.93 21.15 12.61
N LEU A 4 1.72 20.95 13.67
CA LEU A 4 3.16 20.71 13.59
C LEU A 4 3.48 19.43 12.81
N TYR A 5 2.70 18.36 13.04
CA TYR A 5 2.81 17.10 12.31
C TYR A 5 2.63 17.29 10.80
N ASN A 6 1.58 18.01 10.39
CA ASN A 6 1.31 18.30 8.98
C ASN A 6 2.39 19.19 8.35
N ILE A 7 2.91 20.18 9.09
CA ILE A 7 4.05 20.99 8.64
C ILE A 7 5.28 20.11 8.42
N GLY A 8 5.61 19.24 9.37
CA GLY A 8 6.73 18.30 9.27
C GLY A 8 6.63 17.42 8.02
N ILE A 9 5.45 16.84 7.75
CA ILE A 9 5.21 16.04 6.55
C ILE A 9 5.40 16.85 5.26
N ARG A 10 4.92 18.10 5.22
CA ARG A 10 5.06 18.97 4.05
C ARG A 10 6.52 19.33 3.80
N ILE A 11 7.27 19.68 4.84
CA ILE A 11 8.70 19.98 4.77
C ILE A 11 9.47 18.73 4.29
N TYR A 12 9.21 17.57 4.88
CA TYR A 12 9.84 16.32 4.48
C TYR A 12 9.59 15.99 3.01
N SER A 13 8.34 16.16 2.55
CA SER A 13 7.97 15.93 1.15
C SER A 13 8.69 16.90 0.21
N LEU A 14 8.83 18.17 0.60
CA LEU A 14 9.59 19.18 -0.15
C LEU A 14 11.07 18.81 -0.24
N LEU A 15 11.69 18.41 0.86
CA LEU A 15 13.09 17.97 0.89
C LEU A 15 13.32 16.77 -0.04
N LEU A 16 12.44 15.77 0.00
CA LEU A 16 12.52 14.63 -0.91
C LEU A 16 12.39 15.05 -2.37
N TRP A 17 11.51 16.00 -2.69
CA TRP A 17 11.36 16.54 -4.04
C TRP A 17 12.63 17.25 -4.52
N LEU A 18 13.23 18.09 -3.69
CA LEU A 18 14.48 18.79 -4.00
C LEU A 18 15.66 17.83 -4.19
N ILE A 19 15.74 16.76 -3.38
CA ILE A 19 16.84 15.79 -3.43
C ILE A 19 16.64 14.73 -4.53
N SER A 20 15.42 14.59 -5.06
CA SER A 20 15.07 13.56 -6.06
C SER A 20 15.92 13.53 -7.34
N PRO A 21 16.45 14.64 -7.88
CA PRO A 21 17.35 14.58 -9.04
C PRO A 21 18.68 13.88 -8.73
N PHE A 22 19.12 13.91 -7.47
CA PHE A 22 20.42 13.42 -7.02
C PHE A 22 20.35 12.08 -6.28
N ASN A 23 19.14 11.65 -5.86
CA ASN A 23 18.95 10.41 -5.11
C ASN A 23 17.88 9.50 -5.75
N PRO A 24 18.28 8.33 -6.29
CA PRO A 24 17.35 7.37 -6.90
C PRO A 24 16.24 6.90 -5.95
N LYS A 25 16.53 6.71 -4.66
CA LYS A 25 15.52 6.30 -3.66
C LYS A 25 14.47 7.39 -3.44
N ALA A 26 14.89 8.66 -3.36
CA ALA A 26 13.96 9.78 -3.24
C ALA A 26 13.07 9.91 -4.49
N LYS A 27 13.66 9.73 -5.68
CA LYS A 27 12.90 9.70 -6.95
C LYS A 27 11.87 8.58 -6.98
N LEU A 28 12.25 7.36 -6.56
CA LEU A 28 11.34 6.22 -6.46
C LEU A 28 10.21 6.47 -5.45
N TRP A 29 10.53 7.07 -4.31
CA TRP A 29 9.53 7.42 -3.28
C TRP A 29 8.45 8.36 -3.83
N ILE A 30 8.84 9.41 -4.55
CA ILE A 30 7.90 10.36 -5.16
C ILE A 30 7.10 9.68 -6.28
N LYS A 31 7.77 8.95 -7.18
CA LYS A 31 7.13 8.29 -8.31
C LYS A 31 6.13 7.23 -7.85
N GLY A 32 6.48 6.42 -6.85
CA GLY A 32 5.63 5.37 -6.30
C GLY A 32 4.40 5.89 -5.55
N ARG A 33 4.47 7.10 -4.97
CA ARG A 33 3.34 7.72 -4.28
C ARG A 33 2.45 8.57 -5.19
N LYS A 34 2.90 8.89 -6.40
CA LYS A 34 2.12 9.66 -7.37
C LYS A 34 0.84 8.89 -7.73
N LYS A 35 -0.33 9.50 -7.48
CA LYS A 35 -1.67 8.91 -7.69
C LYS A 35 -1.91 7.60 -6.91
N LEU A 36 -1.15 7.32 -5.85
CA LEU A 36 -1.26 6.06 -5.11
C LEU A 36 -2.69 5.85 -4.57
N LEU A 37 -3.26 6.88 -3.93
CA LEU A 37 -4.60 6.79 -3.36
C LEU A 37 -5.67 6.66 -4.45
N ASP A 38 -5.55 7.40 -5.56
CA ASP A 38 -6.47 7.28 -6.70
C ASP A 38 -6.42 5.86 -7.30
N ASN A 39 -5.23 5.29 -7.44
CA ASN A 39 -5.03 3.93 -7.95
C ASN A 39 -5.63 2.89 -7.00
N ILE A 40 -5.49 3.08 -5.68
CA ILE A 40 -6.09 2.21 -4.68
C ILE A 40 -7.62 2.31 -4.74
N ALA A 41 -8.16 3.53 -4.77
CA ALA A 41 -9.59 3.79 -4.86
C ALA A 41 -10.22 3.22 -6.15
N GLY A 42 -9.50 3.25 -7.28
CA GLY A 42 -9.96 2.66 -8.54
C GLY A 42 -9.87 1.14 -8.61
N ARG A 43 -9.13 0.48 -7.72
CA ARG A 43 -8.97 -0.99 -7.67
C ARG A 43 -9.84 -1.66 -6.62
N ILE A 44 -10.26 -0.92 -5.60
CA ILE A 44 -11.07 -1.43 -4.52
C ILE A 44 -12.54 -1.16 -4.82
N ASP A 45 -13.35 -2.21 -4.75
CA ASP A 45 -14.79 -2.08 -4.78
C ASP A 45 -15.28 -1.68 -3.37
N ASN A 46 -15.62 -0.40 -3.21
CA ASN A 46 -16.15 0.14 -1.96
C ASN A 46 -17.60 -0.31 -1.68
N SER A 47 -18.30 -0.90 -2.66
CA SER A 47 -19.65 -1.44 -2.45
C SER A 47 -19.62 -2.82 -1.77
N LYS A 48 -18.47 -3.52 -1.82
CA LYS A 48 -18.29 -4.84 -1.23
C LYS A 48 -17.62 -4.76 0.13
N LYS A 49 -17.94 -5.74 0.98
CA LYS A 49 -17.18 -5.97 2.21
C LYS A 49 -15.82 -6.55 1.81
N ASN A 50 -14.76 -5.87 2.22
CA ASN A 50 -13.39 -6.25 1.88
C ASN A 50 -12.72 -6.98 3.05
N VAL A 51 -11.93 -8.01 2.76
CA VAL A 51 -11.02 -8.65 3.71
C VAL A 51 -9.60 -8.31 3.28
N TRP A 52 -8.83 -7.70 4.18
CA TRP A 52 -7.46 -7.27 3.88
C TRP A 52 -6.44 -8.23 4.51
N PHE A 53 -5.55 -8.77 3.66
CA PHE A 53 -4.38 -9.54 4.05
C PHE A 53 -3.11 -8.77 3.73
N HIS A 54 -2.24 -8.66 4.72
CA HIS A 54 -0.90 -8.14 4.55
C HIS A 54 0.13 -9.24 4.78
N PHE A 55 1.00 -9.45 3.80
CA PHE A 55 2.10 -10.41 3.88
C PHE A 55 3.44 -9.66 3.83
N PRO A 56 4.34 -9.87 4.81
CA PRO A 56 5.63 -9.21 4.84
C PRO A 56 6.62 -9.77 3.81
N SER A 57 6.40 -10.97 3.28
CA SER A 57 7.21 -11.56 2.21
C SER A 57 6.42 -12.61 1.42
N LEU A 58 7.01 -13.14 0.35
CA LEU A 58 6.41 -14.19 -0.47
C LEU A 58 6.27 -15.52 0.30
N GLY A 59 7.22 -15.85 1.17
CA GLY A 59 7.23 -17.12 1.90
C GLY A 59 6.02 -17.27 2.83
N GLU A 60 5.71 -16.24 3.61
CA GLU A 60 4.54 -16.25 4.49
C GLU A 60 3.22 -15.96 3.76
N PHE A 61 3.25 -15.47 2.52
CA PHE A 61 2.09 -15.58 1.63
C PHE A 61 1.80 -17.04 1.25
N GLU A 62 2.82 -17.80 0.86
CA GLU A 62 2.63 -19.21 0.51
C GLU A 62 2.11 -20.02 1.70
N GLN A 63 2.62 -19.75 2.90
CA GLN A 63 2.12 -20.36 4.14
C GLN A 63 0.68 -19.94 4.48
N GLY A 64 0.32 -18.67 4.23
CA GLY A 64 -1.02 -18.14 4.49
C GLY A 64 -2.05 -18.44 3.40
N ARG A 65 -1.61 -18.92 2.23
CA ARG A 65 -2.48 -19.19 1.08
C ARG A 65 -3.65 -20.14 1.39
N PRO A 66 -3.49 -21.25 2.15
CA PRO A 66 -4.61 -22.13 2.50
C PRO A 66 -5.73 -21.39 3.27
N VAL A 67 -5.36 -20.46 4.14
CA VAL A 67 -6.32 -19.63 4.90
C VAL A 67 -7.08 -18.69 3.97
N LEU A 68 -6.35 -18.06 3.04
CA LEU A 68 -6.93 -17.17 2.03
C LEU A 68 -7.93 -17.91 1.12
N GLU A 69 -7.56 -19.11 0.66
CA GLU A 69 -8.42 -19.95 -0.17
C GLU A 69 -9.68 -20.38 0.60
N LYS A 70 -9.55 -20.75 1.87
CA LYS A 70 -10.70 -21.12 2.71
C LYS A 70 -11.65 -19.94 2.93
N ILE A 71 -11.13 -18.75 3.20
CA ILE A 71 -11.94 -17.53 3.36
C ILE A 71 -12.67 -17.18 2.06
N LYS A 72 -12.02 -17.34 0.91
CA LYS A 72 -12.66 -17.12 -0.40
C LYS A 72 -13.82 -18.09 -0.64
N GLN A 73 -13.70 -19.34 -0.17
CA GLN A 73 -14.77 -20.33 -0.26
C GLN A 73 -15.94 -20.03 0.70
N GLU A 74 -15.66 -19.64 1.94
CA GLU A 74 -16.69 -19.34 2.95
C GLU A 74 -17.40 -18.00 2.72
N TYR A 75 -16.71 -17.03 2.13
CA TYR A 75 -17.22 -15.67 1.91
C TYR A 75 -17.03 -15.22 0.45
N PRO A 76 -17.71 -15.85 -0.52
CA PRO A 76 -17.54 -15.55 -1.94
C PRO A 76 -17.92 -14.12 -2.33
N ASP A 77 -18.82 -13.49 -1.56
CA ASP A 77 -19.27 -12.10 -1.79
C ASP A 77 -18.27 -11.05 -1.30
N LYS A 78 -17.25 -11.46 -0.51
CA LYS A 78 -16.23 -10.54 0.00
C LYS A 78 -15.05 -10.47 -0.97
N SER A 79 -14.63 -9.25 -1.28
CA SER A 79 -13.41 -9.04 -2.04
C SER A 79 -12.18 -9.18 -1.12
N ILE A 80 -11.16 -9.89 -1.58
CA ILE A 80 -9.92 -10.08 -0.83
C ILE A 80 -8.86 -9.13 -1.39
N ILE A 81 -8.35 -8.27 -0.52
CA ILE A 81 -7.26 -7.33 -0.83
C ILE A 81 -5.98 -7.92 -0.27
N ILE A 82 -4.97 -8.11 -1.13
CA ILE A 82 -3.67 -8.63 -0.75
C ILE A 82 -2.64 -7.52 -0.92
N THR A 83 -1.82 -7.30 0.11
CA THR A 83 -0.69 -6.37 0.08
C THR A 83 0.58 -7.08 0.48
N PHE A 84 1.68 -6.71 -0.16
CA PHE A 84 3.01 -7.26 0.10
C PHE A 84 3.97 -6.16 0.53
N TYR A 85 4.86 -6.48 1.45
CA TYR A 85 6.08 -5.70 1.65
C TYR A 85 7.15 -6.21 0.69
N SER A 86 7.18 -5.71 -0.55
CA SER A 86 8.24 -6.03 -1.51
C SER A 86 9.21 -4.85 -1.62
N PRO A 87 10.48 -4.99 -1.20
CA PRO A 87 11.55 -4.04 -1.51
C PRO A 87 12.19 -4.43 -2.86
N SER A 88 11.39 -4.56 -3.91
CA SER A 88 11.88 -4.71 -5.29
C SER A 88 12.06 -3.36 -5.96
#